data_AF-A0A7C3SVF8-F1
#
_entry.id   AF-A0A7C3SVF8-F1
#
_cell.length_a   1.000
_cell.length_b   1.000
_cell.length_c   1.000
_cell.angle_alpha   90.00
_cell.angle_beta   90.00
_cell.angle_gamma   90.00
#
_symmetry.space_group_name_H-M   'P 1'
#
loop_
_entity.id
_entity.type
_entity.pdbx_description
1 polymer ?
#
loop_
_entity_poly.entity_id
_entity_poly.type
_entity_poly.pdbx_seq_one_letter_code
_entity_poly.pdbx_strand_id
1 'polypeptide(L)'
;KYLHGRKGERAVHIGPLNAPVTMEEIEKVVIECRANNFNKAYVLGWEWSYEVNELAKNLARKNGVDLRLVQIPSVNEIKSLLVGFDLQLLKIRDDVVEKELLKYVKFSEVAYLEIDTKTNGNEVLLKITDFQLAPTAELAEIANKVKDSRELIDYWAIDWNYKGDTFHNQWQSFRVKKNPKVDYEAKHKYEDAGEYQIMVKVIDVFGNDTNKVLKVKIE
;
A
#
# COMPACT_ATOMS: atom_id res chain seq x y z
N LYS A 1 -18.50 16.24 -2.90
CA LYS A 1 -17.75 16.58 -1.68
C LYS A 1 -17.02 15.33 -1.26
N TYR A 2 -15.70 15.40 -1.24
CA TYR A 2 -14.78 14.32 -0.93
C TYR A 2 -14.34 14.36 0.54
N LEU A 3 -14.50 15.48 1.24
CA LEU A 3 -14.21 15.53 2.67
C LEU A 3 -15.41 15.03 3.46
N HIS A 4 -15.20 13.97 4.24
CA HIS A 4 -16.22 13.29 5.05
C HIS A 4 -16.11 13.61 6.55
N GLY A 5 -14.98 14.19 6.99
CA GLY A 5 -14.81 14.57 8.39
C GLY A 5 -13.50 15.29 8.69
N ARG A 6 -13.20 15.42 9.98
CA ARG A 6 -11.98 16.04 10.50
C ARG A 6 -11.46 15.29 11.72
N LYS A 7 -10.16 15.04 11.78
CA LYS A 7 -9.45 14.50 12.97
C LYS A 7 -8.31 15.44 13.35
N GLY A 8 -8.53 16.25 14.39
CA GLY A 8 -7.62 17.34 14.76
C GLY A 8 -7.50 18.36 13.63
N GLU A 9 -6.28 18.62 13.17
CA GLU A 9 -6.01 19.52 12.04
C GLU A 9 -6.15 18.85 10.66
N ARG A 10 -6.39 17.53 10.61
CA ARG A 10 -6.44 16.77 9.36
C ARG A 10 -7.87 16.66 8.85
N ALA A 11 -8.08 16.97 7.57
CA ALA A 11 -9.28 16.56 6.87
C ALA A 11 -9.31 15.03 6.71
N VAL A 12 -10.50 14.45 6.64
CA VAL A 12 -10.69 13.01 6.48
C VAL A 12 -11.53 12.75 5.25
N HIS A 13 -11.00 11.93 4.35
CA HIS A 13 -11.72 11.30 3.26
C HIS A 13 -11.78 9.79 3.50
N ILE A 14 -12.90 9.18 3.11
CA ILE A 14 -13.15 7.74 3.23
C ILE A 14 -13.52 7.28 1.83
N GLY A 15 -12.71 6.41 1.26
CA GLY A 15 -12.90 5.86 -0.07
C GLY A 15 -14.12 4.93 -0.17
N PRO A 16 -14.53 4.59 -1.39
CA PRO A 16 -15.66 3.70 -1.63
C PRO A 16 -15.41 2.29 -1.08
N LEU A 17 -16.48 1.60 -0.68
CA LEU A 17 -16.41 0.22 -0.15
C LEU A 17 -16.18 -0.83 -1.25
N ASN A 18 -16.65 -0.54 -2.46
CA ASN A 18 -16.75 -1.49 -3.57
C ASN A 18 -15.85 -1.13 -4.76
N ALA A 19 -14.92 -0.20 -4.57
CA ALA A 19 -13.95 0.20 -5.58
C ALA A 19 -12.65 0.68 -4.93
N PRO A 20 -11.51 0.56 -5.62
CA PRO A 20 -10.26 1.11 -5.15
C PRO A 20 -10.25 2.64 -5.21
N VAL A 21 -9.58 3.28 -4.24
CA VAL A 21 -9.32 4.73 -4.29
C VAL A 21 -8.37 5.02 -5.44
N THR A 22 -8.70 5.98 -6.30
CA THR A 22 -7.98 6.30 -7.55
C THR A 22 -7.15 7.58 -7.43
N MET A 23 -6.18 7.79 -8.34
CA MET A 23 -5.42 9.06 -8.41
C MET A 23 -6.31 10.28 -8.67
N GLU A 24 -7.36 10.13 -9.49
CA GLU A 24 -8.34 11.18 -9.76
C GLU A 24 -9.10 11.56 -8.48
N GLU A 25 -9.47 10.58 -7.66
CA GLU A 25 -10.11 10.82 -6.38
C GLU A 25 -9.17 11.55 -5.41
N ILE A 26 -7.90 11.15 -5.33
CA ILE A 26 -6.88 11.87 -4.55
C ILE A 26 -6.75 13.32 -5.00
N GLU A 27 -6.70 13.58 -6.31
CA GLU A 27 -6.61 14.94 -6.84
C GLU A 27 -7.79 15.80 -6.38
N LYS A 28 -9.01 15.26 -6.47
CA LYS A 28 -10.22 15.95 -6.01
C LYS A 28 -10.21 16.19 -4.49
N VAL A 29 -9.74 15.23 -3.69
CA VAL A 29 -9.54 15.40 -2.24
C VAL A 29 -8.56 16.54 -1.95
N VAL A 30 -7.44 16.60 -2.66
CA VAL A 30 -6.41 17.64 -2.48
C VAL A 30 -6.95 19.03 -2.85
N ILE A 31 -7.66 19.14 -3.97
CA ILE A 31 -8.31 20.39 -4.40
C ILE A 31 -9.31 20.86 -3.33
N GLU A 32 -10.15 19.95 -2.82
CA GLU A 32 -11.14 20.27 -1.80
C GLU A 32 -10.48 20.64 -0.46
N CYS A 33 -9.38 19.99 -0.07
CA CYS A 33 -8.58 20.36 1.11
C CYS A 33 -8.10 21.81 1.00
N ARG A 34 -7.51 22.18 -0.13
CA ARG A 34 -7.00 23.54 -0.37
C ARG A 34 -8.11 24.58 -0.35
N ALA A 35 -9.25 24.28 -0.98
CA ALA A 35 -10.42 25.17 -0.96
C ALA A 35 -10.97 25.41 0.45
N ASN A 36 -10.77 24.46 1.36
CA ASN A 36 -11.23 24.53 2.76
C ASN A 36 -10.10 24.84 3.76
N ASN A 37 -8.95 25.34 3.29
CA ASN A 37 -7.77 25.68 4.11
C ASN A 37 -7.19 24.51 4.94
N PHE A 38 -7.38 23.27 4.51
CA PHE A 38 -6.69 22.12 5.07
C PHE A 38 -5.35 21.89 4.34
N ASN A 39 -4.27 21.83 5.12
CA ASN A 39 -2.92 21.50 4.64
C ASN A 39 -2.49 20.08 5.04
N LYS A 40 -3.35 19.31 5.70
CA LYS A 40 -3.12 17.93 6.09
C LYS A 40 -4.38 17.11 5.88
N ALA A 41 -4.23 15.87 5.38
CA ALA A 41 -5.37 14.99 5.13
C ALA A 41 -5.05 13.52 5.45
N TYR A 42 -6.07 12.80 5.90
CA TYR A 42 -6.13 11.34 5.89
C TYR A 42 -7.07 10.89 4.78
N VAL A 43 -6.60 9.97 3.94
CA VAL A 43 -7.42 9.25 2.98
C VAL A 43 -7.45 7.81 3.46
N LEU A 44 -8.64 7.32 3.79
CA LEU A 44 -8.83 5.94 4.23
C LEU A 44 -9.38 5.13 3.05
N GLY A 45 -8.72 4.03 2.68
CA GLY A 45 -9.12 3.19 1.55
C GLY A 45 -9.21 1.71 1.95
N TRP A 46 -10.22 1.01 1.43
CA TRP A 46 -10.32 -0.45 1.51
C TRP A 46 -9.39 -1.12 0.50
N GLU A 47 -9.31 -0.53 -0.68
CA GLU A 47 -8.40 -0.92 -1.75
C GLU A 47 -7.82 0.34 -2.36
N TRP A 48 -6.65 0.21 -2.95
CA TRP A 48 -5.94 1.28 -3.63
C TRP A 48 -5.76 0.91 -5.08
N SER A 49 -5.99 1.88 -5.97
CA SER A 49 -5.55 1.73 -7.35
C SER A 49 -4.04 1.62 -7.34
N TYR A 50 -3.46 0.83 -8.25
CA TYR A 50 -2.04 0.48 -8.19
C TYR A 50 -1.07 1.66 -8.32
N GLU A 51 -1.57 2.78 -8.83
CA GLU A 51 -0.83 4.04 -8.94
C GLU A 51 -0.89 4.87 -7.65
N VAL A 52 -1.85 4.60 -6.76
CA VAL A 52 -2.10 5.35 -5.52
C VAL A 52 -1.16 4.84 -4.43
N ASN A 53 0.07 5.34 -4.48
CA ASN A 53 1.10 5.14 -3.47
C ASN A 53 1.90 6.46 -3.28
N GLU A 54 3.21 6.42 -3.49
CA GLU A 54 4.07 7.59 -3.50
C GLU A 54 3.67 8.64 -4.54
N LEU A 55 3.06 8.25 -5.66
CA LEU A 55 2.55 9.23 -6.62
C LEU A 55 1.47 10.13 -6.01
N ALA A 56 0.56 9.57 -5.21
CA ALA A 56 -0.46 10.32 -4.50
C ALA A 56 0.13 11.24 -3.43
N LYS A 57 1.08 10.75 -2.63
CA LYS A 57 1.78 11.56 -1.61
C LYS A 57 2.55 12.71 -2.26
N ASN A 58 3.23 12.46 -3.37
CA ASN A 58 3.97 13.47 -4.13
C ASN A 58 3.05 14.52 -4.76
N LEU A 59 1.93 14.09 -5.37
CA LEU A 59 0.90 14.99 -5.90
C LEU A 59 0.40 15.94 -4.81
N ALA A 60 0.01 15.39 -3.65
CA ALA A 60 -0.49 16.18 -2.54
C ALA A 60 0.56 17.17 -2.00
N ARG A 61 1.80 16.71 -1.81
CA ARG A 61 2.91 17.55 -1.33
C ARG A 61 3.20 18.71 -2.29
N LYS A 62 3.21 18.47 -3.61
CA LYS A 62 3.34 19.53 -4.64
C LYS A 62 2.24 20.57 -4.54
N ASN A 63 1.06 20.17 -4.08
CA ASN A 63 -0.09 21.04 -3.87
C ASN A 63 -0.20 21.55 -2.42
N GLY A 64 0.82 21.38 -1.58
CA GLY A 64 0.88 21.89 -0.21
C GLY A 64 -0.03 21.16 0.79
N VAL A 65 -0.37 19.90 0.52
CA VAL A 65 -1.13 19.04 1.43
C VAL A 65 -0.28 17.86 1.88
N ASP A 66 -0.11 17.70 3.18
CA ASP A 66 0.50 16.52 3.80
C ASP A 66 -0.53 15.38 3.89
N LEU A 67 -0.48 14.49 2.90
CA LEU A 67 -1.39 13.38 2.71
C LEU A 67 -0.86 12.10 3.35
N ARG A 68 -1.72 11.42 4.12
CA ARG A 68 -1.48 10.06 4.59
C ARG A 68 -2.53 9.11 4.04
N LEU A 69 -2.06 8.02 3.45
CA LEU A 69 -2.88 6.95 2.89
C LEU A 69 -3.00 5.86 3.96
N VAL A 70 -4.22 5.63 4.44
CA VAL A 70 -4.49 4.74 5.57
C VAL A 70 -5.35 3.58 5.10
N GLN A 71 -4.79 2.37 5.16
CA GLN A 71 -5.49 1.14 4.82
C GLN A 71 -6.56 0.83 5.88
N ILE A 72 -7.78 0.60 5.41
CA ILE A 72 -8.86 0.04 6.20
C ILE A 72 -8.74 -1.49 6.13
N PRO A 73 -8.72 -2.21 7.27
CA PRO A 73 -8.71 -3.67 7.26
C PRO A 73 -9.91 -4.24 6.53
N SER A 74 -9.69 -5.27 5.73
CA SER A 74 -10.75 -6.00 5.04
C SER A 74 -11.73 -6.64 6.04
N VAL A 75 -12.95 -6.90 5.59
CA VAL A 75 -13.96 -7.58 6.41
C VAL A 75 -13.47 -8.96 6.87
N ASN A 76 -12.64 -9.64 6.07
CA ASN A 76 -12.07 -10.93 6.46
C ASN A 76 -11.01 -10.79 7.55
N GLU A 77 -10.14 -9.78 7.47
CA GLU A 77 -9.18 -9.47 8.54
C GLU A 77 -9.92 -9.12 9.83
N ILE A 78 -10.94 -8.25 9.73
CA ILE A 78 -11.81 -7.90 10.86
C ILE A 78 -12.47 -9.16 11.41
N LYS A 79 -13.06 -10.03 10.58
CA LYS A 79 -13.65 -11.29 11.04
C LYS A 79 -12.63 -12.23 11.67
N SER A 80 -11.41 -12.32 11.13
CA SER A 80 -10.35 -13.18 11.63
C SER A 80 -9.84 -12.72 13.00
N LEU A 81 -9.77 -11.41 13.22
CA LEU A 81 -9.47 -10.78 14.50
C LEU A 81 -10.57 -11.02 15.54
N LEU A 82 -11.75 -11.40 15.07
CA LEU A 82 -12.97 -11.58 15.86
C LEU A 82 -13.42 -13.03 15.94
N VAL A 83 -12.53 -13.98 15.60
CA VAL A 83 -12.76 -15.41 15.82
C VAL A 83 -13.02 -15.65 17.31
N GLY A 84 -14.27 -15.95 17.66
CA GLY A 84 -14.78 -16.03 19.03
C GLY A 84 -15.96 -15.12 19.34
N PHE A 85 -16.22 -14.11 18.49
CA PHE A 85 -17.44 -13.30 18.51
C PHE A 85 -18.45 -13.83 17.49
N ASP A 86 -19.71 -14.01 17.89
CA ASP A 86 -20.80 -14.37 16.98
C ASP A 86 -21.17 -13.15 16.11
N LEU A 87 -20.59 -13.09 14.91
CA LEU A 87 -20.55 -11.88 14.07
C LEU A 87 -21.82 -11.71 13.25
N GLN A 88 -22.87 -11.20 13.89
CA GLN A 88 -23.84 -10.36 13.19
C GLN A 88 -23.35 -8.89 13.27
N LEU A 89 -22.27 -8.56 12.54
CA LEU A 89 -21.59 -7.24 12.55
C LEU A 89 -22.55 -6.03 12.47
N LEU A 90 -23.69 -6.19 11.81
CA LEU A 90 -24.71 -5.15 11.63
C LEU A 90 -25.74 -5.05 12.79
N LYS A 91 -25.63 -5.92 13.80
CA LYS A 91 -26.53 -6.00 14.96
C LYS A 91 -25.81 -5.85 16.30
N ILE A 92 -24.49 -5.62 16.27
CA ILE A 92 -23.71 -5.33 17.46
C ILE A 92 -24.01 -3.88 17.86
N ARG A 93 -24.31 -3.63 19.14
CA ARG A 93 -24.44 -2.26 19.64
C ARG A 93 -23.11 -1.52 19.52
N ASP A 94 -23.18 -0.23 19.16
CA ASP A 94 -22.00 0.63 18.97
C ASP A 94 -21.02 0.60 20.15
N ASP A 95 -21.52 0.47 21.39
CA ASP A 95 -20.69 0.45 22.59
C ASP A 95 -19.85 -0.84 22.75
N VAL A 96 -20.32 -1.96 22.19
CA VAL A 96 -19.58 -3.23 22.16
C VAL A 96 -18.56 -3.22 21.03
N VAL A 97 -18.92 -2.62 19.89
CA VAL A 97 -17.98 -2.33 18.79
C VAL A 97 -16.80 -1.50 19.29
N GLU A 98 -17.08 -0.45 20.04
CA GLU A 98 -16.07 0.51 20.49
C GLU A 98 -15.14 -0.08 21.58
N LYS A 99 -15.67 -0.87 22.53
CA LYS A 99 -14.87 -1.40 23.64
C LYS A 99 -14.06 -2.64 23.29
N GLU A 100 -14.60 -3.52 22.46
CA GLU A 100 -13.99 -4.82 22.19
C GLU A 100 -13.36 -4.87 20.79
N LEU A 101 -13.98 -4.31 19.75
CA LEU A 101 -13.47 -4.44 18.38
C LEU A 101 -12.34 -3.44 18.05
N LEU A 102 -12.41 -2.21 18.55
CA LEU A 102 -11.37 -1.19 18.29
C LEU A 102 -9.98 -1.59 18.79
N LYS A 103 -9.90 -2.49 19.79
CA LYS A 103 -8.62 -3.02 20.29
C LYS A 103 -7.90 -3.87 19.25
N TYR A 104 -8.64 -4.48 18.32
CA TYR A 104 -8.11 -5.42 17.33
C TYR A 104 -8.03 -4.80 15.93
N VAL A 105 -8.85 -3.80 15.61
CA VAL A 105 -8.82 -3.11 14.31
C VAL A 105 -7.63 -2.14 14.25
N LYS A 106 -6.67 -2.44 13.38
CA LYS A 106 -5.50 -1.59 13.14
C LYS A 106 -5.59 -0.90 11.78
N PHE A 107 -5.38 0.41 11.77
CA PHE A 107 -5.31 1.19 10.54
C PHE A 107 -3.84 1.39 10.18
N SER A 108 -3.37 0.71 9.13
CA SER A 108 -1.97 0.76 8.69
C SER A 108 -1.78 1.85 7.64
N GLU A 109 -0.69 2.62 7.73
CA GLU A 109 -0.32 3.54 6.66
C GLU A 109 0.41 2.79 5.54
N VAL A 110 0.09 3.10 4.28
CA VAL A 110 0.69 2.43 3.12
C VAL A 110 2.20 2.70 3.08
N ALA A 111 2.99 1.62 2.98
CA ALA A 111 4.45 1.67 3.01
C ALA A 111 5.03 2.44 1.80
N TYR A 112 6.22 3.01 2.02
CA TYR A 112 7.04 3.55 0.95
C TYR A 112 7.77 2.41 0.25
N LEU A 113 7.69 2.33 -1.08
CA LEU A 113 8.41 1.35 -1.89
C LEU A 113 9.08 2.02 -3.09
N GLU A 114 10.41 1.94 -3.13
CA GLU A 114 11.24 2.42 -4.23
C GLU A 114 11.82 1.27 -5.05
N ILE A 115 11.65 1.36 -6.36
CA ILE A 115 12.11 0.35 -7.31
C ILE A 115 12.85 1.08 -8.43
N ASP A 116 14.14 0.79 -8.54
CA ASP A 116 14.96 1.16 -9.69
C ASP A 116 14.69 0.19 -10.84
N THR A 117 14.56 0.73 -12.04
CA THR A 117 14.20 -0.03 -13.25
C THR A 117 15.21 0.28 -14.34
N LYS A 118 15.90 -0.75 -14.83
CA LYS A 118 16.86 -0.63 -15.93
C LYS A 118 16.45 -1.53 -17.08
N THR A 119 16.49 -1.00 -18.29
CA THR A 119 16.24 -1.75 -19.53
C THR A 119 17.54 -1.85 -20.32
N ASN A 120 17.86 -3.05 -20.81
CA ASN A 120 19.00 -3.32 -21.67
C ASN A 120 18.56 -4.22 -22.82
N GLY A 121 18.26 -3.63 -23.98
CA GLY A 121 17.61 -4.33 -25.08
C GLY A 121 16.24 -4.86 -24.63
N ASN A 122 16.07 -6.18 -24.71
CA ASN A 122 14.85 -6.86 -24.27
C ASN A 122 14.89 -7.38 -22.83
N GLU A 123 15.92 -7.07 -22.04
CA GLU A 123 15.98 -7.43 -20.61
C GLU A 123 15.61 -6.23 -19.73
N VAL A 124 14.75 -6.45 -18.74
CA VAL A 124 14.44 -5.52 -17.65
C VAL A 124 14.99 -6.06 -16.35
N LEU A 125 15.71 -5.22 -15.62
CA LEU A 125 16.16 -5.43 -14.25
C LEU A 125 15.35 -4.51 -13.32
N LEU A 126 14.66 -5.11 -12.36
CA LEU A 126 14.05 -4.41 -11.24
C LEU A 126 14.89 -4.59 -9.99
N LYS A 127 15.07 -3.50 -9.24
CA LYS A 127 15.80 -3.51 -7.98
C LYS A 127 15.05 -2.73 -6.91
N ILE A 128 14.73 -3.38 -5.79
CA ILE A 128 14.23 -2.68 -4.61
C ILE A 128 15.39 -1.91 -3.97
N THR A 129 15.31 -0.59 -4.03
CA THR A 129 16.35 0.31 -3.50
C THR A 129 16.02 0.79 -2.08
N ASP A 130 14.74 0.96 -1.77
CA ASP A 130 14.29 1.38 -0.45
C ASP A 130 12.86 0.87 -0.15
N PHE A 131 12.60 0.57 1.12
CA PHE A 131 11.31 0.10 1.62
C PHE A 131 11.09 0.58 3.05
N GLN A 132 10.19 1.53 3.27
CA GLN A 132 9.97 2.13 4.60
C GLN A 132 8.55 1.92 5.09
N LEU A 133 8.43 1.43 6.32
CA LEU A 133 7.17 1.31 7.03
C LEU A 133 6.91 2.56 7.87
N ALA A 134 5.64 2.89 8.06
CA ALA A 134 5.26 3.95 8.99
C ALA A 134 5.66 3.57 10.43
N PRO A 135 6.07 4.53 11.27
CA PRO A 135 6.44 4.25 12.66
C PRO A 135 5.26 3.63 13.44
N THR A 136 5.46 2.42 13.96
CA THR A 136 4.53 1.74 14.87
C THR A 136 5.27 1.30 16.14
N ALA A 137 4.52 0.97 17.20
CA ALA A 137 5.11 0.40 18.42
C ALA A 137 5.87 -0.91 18.14
N GLU A 138 5.28 -1.77 17.31
CA GLU A 138 5.87 -3.05 16.88
C GLU A 138 7.17 -2.85 16.09
N LEU A 139 7.17 -1.88 15.17
CA LEU A 139 8.39 -1.52 14.45
C LEU A 139 9.45 -0.97 15.40
N ALA A 140 9.07 -0.15 16.39
CA ALA A 140 10.01 0.42 17.36
C ALA A 140 10.72 -0.66 18.20
N GLU A 141 10.06 -1.78 18.52
CA GLU A 141 10.67 -2.90 19.24
C GLU A 141 11.77 -3.61 18.45
N ILE A 142 11.65 -3.64 17.11
CA ILE A 142 12.61 -4.30 16.22
C ILE A 142 13.54 -3.34 15.47
N ALA A 143 13.26 -2.03 15.47
CA ALA A 143 13.96 -1.03 14.66
C ALA A 143 15.48 -1.06 14.90
N ASN A 144 15.91 -1.23 16.15
CA ASN A 144 17.33 -1.30 16.51
C ASN A 144 18.06 -2.53 15.93
N LYS A 145 17.33 -3.54 15.48
CA LYS A 145 17.88 -4.77 14.87
C LYS A 145 17.91 -4.71 13.35
N VAL A 146 17.17 -3.78 12.74
CA VAL A 146 17.06 -3.61 11.29
C VAL A 146 18.14 -2.65 10.83
N LYS A 147 19.10 -3.14 10.04
CA LYS A 147 20.20 -2.30 9.51
C LYS A 147 19.90 -1.76 8.11
N ASP A 148 19.11 -2.49 7.36
CA ASP A 148 18.68 -2.16 6.00
C ASP A 148 17.15 -2.25 5.99
N SER A 149 16.47 -1.19 5.56
CA SER A 149 15.02 -1.06 5.59
C SER A 149 14.32 -2.18 4.80
N ARG A 150 14.99 -2.71 3.77
CA ARG A 150 14.51 -3.84 2.95
C ARG A 150 14.49 -5.17 3.71
N GLU A 151 15.18 -5.26 4.86
CA GLU A 151 15.04 -6.37 5.81
C GLU A 151 13.69 -6.36 6.55
N LEU A 152 12.74 -5.52 6.15
CA LEU A 152 11.33 -5.60 6.55
C LEU A 152 10.45 -6.31 5.51
N ILE A 153 10.99 -6.69 4.35
CA ILE A 153 10.25 -7.42 3.31
C ILE A 153 10.23 -8.90 3.63
N ASP A 154 9.07 -9.49 3.82
CA ASP A 154 8.91 -10.93 4.03
C ASP A 154 8.77 -11.70 2.70
N TYR A 155 8.03 -11.11 1.77
CA TYR A 155 7.73 -11.68 0.46
C TYR A 155 7.60 -10.58 -0.58
N TRP A 156 8.04 -10.82 -1.80
CA TRP A 156 7.62 -10.01 -2.94
C TRP A 156 7.46 -10.84 -4.21
N ALA A 157 6.58 -10.39 -5.09
CA ALA A 157 6.29 -11.03 -6.36
C ALA A 157 6.05 -10.01 -7.47
N ILE A 158 6.22 -10.48 -8.70
CA ILE A 158 6.18 -9.67 -9.91
C ILE A 158 5.28 -10.34 -10.95
N ASP A 159 4.42 -9.53 -11.54
CA ASP A 159 3.74 -9.78 -12.81
C ASP A 159 4.39 -8.87 -13.86
N TRP A 160 5.15 -9.44 -14.78
CA TRP A 160 5.94 -8.72 -15.78
C TRP A 160 5.09 -8.17 -16.94
N ASN A 161 3.82 -8.54 -17.02
CA ASN A 161 2.94 -8.15 -18.13
C ASN A 161 1.50 -7.95 -17.64
N TYR A 162 1.35 -7.16 -16.58
CA TYR A 162 0.09 -6.87 -15.94
C TYR A 162 -0.89 -6.20 -16.92
N LYS A 163 -2.13 -6.71 -16.97
CA LYS A 163 -3.17 -6.24 -17.92
C LYS A 163 -4.27 -5.41 -17.27
N GLY A 164 -4.10 -4.99 -16.02
CA GLY A 164 -5.14 -4.28 -15.27
C GLY A 164 -6.21 -5.22 -14.71
N ASP A 165 -5.94 -6.53 -14.69
CA ASP A 165 -6.85 -7.58 -14.25
C ASP A 165 -6.29 -8.31 -13.01
N THR A 166 -6.45 -9.63 -12.93
CA THR A 166 -5.91 -10.44 -11.84
C THR A 166 -4.38 -10.43 -11.88
N PHE A 167 -3.73 -10.32 -10.72
CA PHE A 167 -2.29 -10.43 -10.62
C PHE A 167 -1.80 -11.84 -11.00
N HIS A 168 -0.94 -11.94 -12.02
CA HIS A 168 -0.33 -13.19 -12.46
C HIS A 168 1.10 -13.29 -11.95
N ASN A 169 1.30 -14.07 -10.89
CA ASN A 169 2.62 -14.27 -10.31
C ASN A 169 3.55 -15.02 -11.28
N GLN A 170 4.56 -14.32 -11.81
CA GLN A 170 5.55 -14.87 -12.74
C GLN A 170 6.94 -14.97 -12.10
N TRP A 171 7.17 -14.27 -11.00
CA TRP A 171 8.40 -14.32 -10.23
C TRP A 171 8.11 -13.98 -8.78
N GLN A 172 8.81 -14.62 -7.84
CA GLN A 172 8.68 -14.35 -6.40
C GLN A 172 9.98 -14.62 -5.64
N SER A 173 10.19 -13.91 -4.54
CA SER A 173 11.22 -14.22 -3.54
C SER A 173 10.65 -14.01 -2.14
N PHE A 174 11.05 -14.88 -1.22
CA PHE A 174 10.52 -14.95 0.13
C PHE A 174 11.57 -15.43 1.12
N ARG A 175 11.41 -15.06 2.39
CA ARG A 175 12.32 -15.49 3.44
C ARG A 175 12.25 -16.99 3.65
N VAL A 176 13.41 -17.61 3.78
CA VAL A 176 13.52 -19.02 4.19
C VAL A 176 14.29 -19.11 5.49
N LYS A 177 14.02 -20.14 6.30
CA LYS A 177 14.71 -20.33 7.59
C LYS A 177 16.25 -20.30 7.49
N LYS A 178 16.80 -20.71 6.35
CA LYS A 178 18.24 -20.72 6.06
C LYS A 178 18.79 -19.38 5.54
N ASN A 179 17.95 -18.54 4.96
CA ASN A 179 18.30 -17.24 4.40
C ASN A 179 17.19 -16.22 4.76
N PRO A 180 17.40 -15.40 5.81
CA PRO A 180 16.37 -14.51 6.34
C PRO A 180 16.13 -13.27 5.47
N LYS A 181 16.70 -13.21 4.26
CA LYS A 181 16.55 -12.10 3.31
C LYS A 181 15.91 -12.59 2.02
N VAL A 182 15.10 -11.74 1.42
CA VAL A 182 14.65 -11.90 0.03
C VAL A 182 15.74 -11.43 -0.93
N ASP A 183 15.65 -11.86 -2.18
CA ASP A 183 16.39 -11.22 -3.26
C ASP A 183 15.84 -9.82 -3.48
N TYR A 184 16.70 -8.82 -3.67
CA TYR A 184 16.25 -7.45 -3.96
C TYR A 184 16.25 -7.11 -5.45
N GLU A 185 16.65 -8.07 -6.29
CA GLU A 185 16.79 -7.91 -7.73
C GLU A 185 16.02 -9.01 -8.45
N ALA A 186 15.33 -8.63 -9.51
CA ALA A 186 14.64 -9.56 -10.40
C ALA A 186 14.90 -9.15 -11.85
N LYS A 187 15.10 -10.13 -12.72
CA LYS A 187 15.34 -9.92 -14.15
C LYS A 187 14.31 -10.65 -14.98
N HIS A 188 13.93 -10.03 -16.09
CA HIS A 188 13.05 -10.64 -17.06
C HIS A 188 13.45 -10.24 -18.47
N LYS A 189 13.38 -11.20 -19.38
CA LYS A 189 13.65 -10.99 -20.80
C LYS A 189 12.36 -11.11 -21.58
N TYR A 190 12.01 -10.07 -22.31
CA TYR A 190 10.84 -10.01 -23.19
C TYR A 190 11.17 -10.60 -24.56
N GLU A 191 10.22 -11.32 -25.14
CA GLU A 191 10.36 -11.87 -26.50
C GLU A 191 10.01 -10.81 -27.56
N ASP A 192 8.95 -10.05 -27.30
CA ASP A 192 8.44 -9.03 -28.21
C ASP A 192 8.76 -7.61 -27.75
N ALA A 193 8.91 -6.70 -28.71
CA ALA A 193 8.98 -5.27 -28.45
C ALA A 193 7.57 -4.73 -28.11
N GLY A 194 7.51 -3.71 -27.27
CA GLY A 194 6.22 -3.13 -26.86
C GLY A 194 6.26 -2.39 -25.54
N GLU A 195 5.10 -1.85 -25.16
CA GLU A 195 4.89 -1.24 -23.85
C GLU A 195 4.28 -2.25 -22.89
N TYR A 196 4.90 -2.40 -21.73
CA TYR A 196 4.50 -3.34 -20.69
C TYR A 196 4.23 -2.61 -19.39
N GLN A 197 3.23 -3.10 -18.66
CA GLN A 197 3.01 -2.72 -17.27
C GLN A 197 3.52 -3.86 -16.39
N ILE A 198 4.43 -3.54 -15.47
CA ILE A 198 4.94 -4.48 -14.50
C ILE A 198 4.29 -4.16 -13.15
N MET A 199 3.61 -5.13 -12.56
CA MET A 199 3.06 -5.01 -11.22
C MET A 199 3.95 -5.71 -10.20
N VAL A 200 4.34 -5.00 -9.16
CA VAL A 200 5.13 -5.50 -8.05
C VAL A 200 4.27 -5.50 -6.79
N LYS A 201 4.22 -6.64 -6.12
CA LYS A 201 3.55 -6.83 -4.84
C LYS A 201 4.59 -7.16 -3.77
N VAL A 202 4.62 -6.40 -2.69
CA VAL A 202 5.50 -6.60 -1.53
C VAL A 202 4.63 -6.85 -0.30
N ILE A 203 5.02 -7.80 0.53
CA ILE A 203 4.42 -8.08 1.84
C ILE A 203 5.51 -7.89 2.90
N ASP A 204 5.20 -7.10 3.93
CA ASP A 204 6.11 -6.84 5.03
C ASP A 204 6.06 -7.94 6.12
N VAL A 205 7.01 -7.90 7.05
CA VAL A 205 7.09 -8.84 8.20
C VAL A 205 5.90 -8.77 9.17
N PHE A 206 5.04 -7.76 9.05
CA PHE A 206 3.79 -7.62 9.80
C PHE A 206 2.57 -8.08 8.99
N GLY A 207 2.76 -8.50 7.75
CA GLY A 207 1.73 -9.01 6.85
C GLY A 207 0.99 -7.94 6.04
N ASN A 208 1.37 -6.67 6.10
CA ASN A 208 0.74 -5.64 5.25
C ASN A 208 1.28 -5.74 3.83
N ASP A 209 0.40 -5.58 2.84
CA ASP A 209 0.79 -5.56 1.44
C ASP A 209 0.98 -4.13 0.89
N THR A 210 1.84 -4.02 -0.11
CA THR A 210 2.09 -2.79 -0.85
C THR A 210 2.29 -3.13 -2.32
N ASN A 211 1.54 -2.45 -3.18
CA ASN A 211 1.56 -2.69 -4.61
C ASN A 211 2.13 -1.47 -5.36
N LYS A 212 2.85 -1.73 -6.46
CA LYS A 212 3.41 -0.70 -7.33
C LYS A 212 3.36 -1.16 -8.78
N VAL A 213 2.79 -0.34 -9.65
CA VAL A 213 2.85 -0.55 -11.10
C VAL A 213 3.91 0.35 -11.73
N LEU A 214 4.69 -0.23 -12.61
CA LEU A 214 5.75 0.40 -13.39
C LEU A 214 5.40 0.26 -14.87
N LYS A 215 5.70 1.28 -15.68
CA LYS A 215 5.57 1.22 -17.14
C LYS A 215 6.96 1.13 -17.75
N VAL A 216 7.18 0.15 -18.62
CA VAL A 216 8.43 -0.03 -19.35
C VAL A 216 8.16 -0.14 -20.83
N LYS A 217 9.12 0.31 -21.65
CA LYS A 217 9.10 0.16 -23.09
C LYS A 217 10.28 -0.70 -23.51
N ILE A 218 9.99 -1.76 -24.26
CA ILE A 218 10.96 -2.69 -24.84
C ILE A 218 11.09 -2.37 -26.32
N GLU A 219 12.33 -2.29 -26.80
CA GLU A 219 12.70 -1.98 -28.19
C GLU A 219 13.13 -3.23 -28.95
#